data_AF-A0A6N8V8A8-F1
#
_entry.id   AF-A0A6N8V8A8-F1
#
_cell.length_a   1.000
_cell.length_b   1.000
_cell.length_c   1.000
_cell.angle_alpha   90.00
_cell.angle_beta   90.00
_cell.angle_gamma   90.00
#
_symmetry.space_group_name_H-M   'P 1'
#
loop_
_entity.id
_entity.type
_entity.pdbx_description
1 polymer ?
#
loop_
_entity_poly.entity_id
_entity_poly.type
_entity_poly.pdbx_seq_one_letter_code
_entity_poly.pdbx_strand_id
1 'polypeptide(L)'
;MKVCDGPLGLALGDVRVATANDMRGCGLFIRAPRSSAYYRVTLAGLDASNERVFPVELMAEGIAPSQAPGLRPVVAAAERAADPPGLRALDPDWERALEIEDANAAFHYEIRRQEAEMFARLEDEGRLAGMLERGIEAQIARREALAAGGQIQADSPAERQFRLADRSLSDRCAIHRTVTARIIAENDHLVVYEDTAAASPVPVANVERVIDFYSEHGAEVIERYFGGVSDVNGDGRVVALVHADIDGAIAYVWSGDMVFTAEDCPTSNEMELMHVEASAFTQLEDDRFWAMGGIAHEMKHVSSLYKRVRSYVSRGRPDGRRIYHPRWIEEGTAEIAKEMTSRLAWERAGGPATGARVNREMMRDGLANKRPEVYGTFGVMARVVRAFSVNPNAVTFEPRDEGHVYGSGWHFHRLLRDLLAGGDDAQADDEALVLALNDSSAIPGVLGIAEATGLSLQDLLTKHAIALTVAGAEPWLTDDDTPRFLGYDFPTATEIFSNPDPPGRYPWPVTLTGEEDDSSEPSVPLARTLRFSGEVGSSGVRVFDFEAVDEGAGVIFRLTTLSPIAVIVARIPRPPGF
;
A
#
# COMPACT_ATOMS: atom_id res chain seq x y z
N MET A 1 -28.78 19.38 1.18
CA MET A 1 -29.82 19.26 2.22
C MET A 1 -29.12 19.51 3.55
N LYS A 2 -29.59 20.45 4.38
CA LYS A 2 -28.89 20.73 5.65
C LYS A 2 -29.34 19.66 6.64
N VAL A 3 -28.42 19.26 7.50
CA VAL A 3 -28.55 18.17 8.49
C VAL A 3 -29.68 18.37 9.53
N CYS A 4 -30.48 19.44 9.42
CA CYS A 4 -31.67 19.71 10.24
C CYS A 4 -33.02 19.38 9.53
N ASP A 5 -33.00 18.81 8.32
CA ASP A 5 -34.20 18.62 7.47
C ASP A 5 -35.03 17.36 7.83
N GLY A 6 -34.66 16.58 8.86
CA GLY A 6 -35.37 15.38 9.33
C GLY A 6 -34.56 14.09 9.18
N PRO A 7 -35.13 12.91 9.55
CA PRO A 7 -34.43 11.63 9.44
C PRO A 7 -34.15 11.27 7.99
N LEU A 8 -32.91 10.89 7.69
CA LEU A 8 -32.52 10.28 6.43
C LEU A 8 -32.93 8.80 6.44
N GLY A 9 -33.86 8.45 5.56
CA GLY A 9 -34.06 7.06 5.15
C GLY A 9 -33.08 6.74 4.02
N LEU A 10 -32.17 5.79 4.24
CA LEU A 10 -31.24 5.33 3.22
C LEU A 10 -31.78 4.03 2.59
N ALA A 11 -31.80 3.96 1.26
CA ALA A 11 -31.96 2.72 0.53
C ALA A 11 -30.70 1.85 0.65
N LEU A 12 -30.78 0.57 0.24
CA LEU A 12 -29.60 -0.30 0.27
C LEU A 12 -28.61 0.20 -0.78
N GLY A 13 -27.36 0.44 -0.38
CA GLY A 13 -26.30 1.03 -1.19
C GLY A 13 -26.24 2.56 -1.18
N ASP A 14 -27.23 3.23 -0.59
CA ASP A 14 -27.18 4.69 -0.44
C ASP A 14 -26.02 5.11 0.48
N VAL A 15 -25.24 6.09 0.02
CA VAL A 15 -24.17 6.75 0.79
C VAL A 15 -24.53 8.21 1.05
N ARG A 16 -24.21 8.70 2.25
CA ARG A 16 -24.28 10.11 2.62
C ARG A 16 -22.97 10.55 3.23
N VAL A 17 -22.49 11.72 2.79
CA VAL A 17 -21.29 12.37 3.32
C VAL A 17 -21.71 13.66 4.00
N ALA A 18 -21.25 13.87 5.23
CA ALA A 18 -21.44 15.11 5.97
C ALA A 18 -20.10 15.56 6.55
N THR A 19 -19.70 16.80 6.28
CA THR A 19 -18.50 17.37 6.91
C THR A 19 -18.78 17.80 8.35
N ALA A 20 -17.73 18.00 9.15
CA ALA A 20 -17.85 18.58 10.49
C ALA A 20 -18.66 19.91 10.49
N ASN A 21 -18.58 20.70 9.41
CA ASN A 21 -19.36 21.92 9.26
C ASN A 21 -20.85 21.64 8.99
N ASP A 22 -21.16 20.65 8.17
CA ASP A 22 -22.54 20.23 7.89
C ASP A 22 -23.24 19.73 9.15
N MET A 23 -22.49 19.11 10.06
CA MET A 23 -23.02 18.51 11.29
C MET A 23 -23.21 19.49 12.46
N ARG A 24 -22.74 20.75 12.36
CA ARG A 24 -22.85 21.71 13.47
C ARG A 24 -24.32 21.96 13.83
N GLY A 25 -24.64 21.82 15.12
CA GLY A 25 -25.97 22.12 15.68
C GLY A 25 -26.89 20.90 15.75
N CYS A 26 -27.25 20.29 14.62
CA CYS A 26 -28.29 19.25 14.57
C CYS A 26 -27.76 17.80 14.55
N GLY A 27 -26.56 17.54 14.03
CA GLY A 27 -26.02 16.18 13.83
C GLY A 27 -26.74 15.37 12.75
N LEU A 28 -26.06 14.38 12.15
CA LEU A 28 -26.59 13.57 11.05
C LEU A 28 -27.61 12.55 11.58
N PHE A 29 -28.89 12.76 11.27
CA PHE A 29 -29.97 11.88 11.71
C PHE A 29 -30.29 10.81 10.65
N ILE A 30 -30.10 9.54 10.99
CA ILE A 30 -30.56 8.40 10.19
C ILE A 30 -31.70 7.65 10.86
N ARG A 31 -32.56 7.03 10.05
CA ARG A 31 -33.66 6.20 10.54
C ARG A 31 -33.77 4.90 9.77
N ALA A 32 -33.89 3.81 10.51
CA ALA A 32 -34.02 2.48 9.96
C ALA A 32 -35.37 2.27 9.26
N PRO A 33 -35.38 1.88 7.97
CA PRO A 33 -36.61 1.55 7.27
C PRO A 33 -37.19 0.19 7.70
N ARG A 34 -36.43 -0.63 8.45
CA ARG A 34 -36.82 -1.95 8.94
C ARG A 34 -35.88 -2.41 10.07
N SER A 35 -36.29 -3.43 10.82
CA SER A 35 -35.41 -4.19 11.70
C SER A 35 -34.27 -4.84 10.91
N SER A 36 -33.11 -5.02 11.54
CA SER A 36 -31.86 -5.51 10.95
C SER A 36 -31.36 -4.70 9.74
N ALA A 37 -31.80 -3.44 9.60
CA ALA A 37 -31.12 -2.52 8.69
C ALA A 37 -29.72 -2.25 9.22
N TYR A 38 -28.71 -2.48 8.38
CA TYR A 38 -27.31 -2.38 8.74
C TYR A 38 -26.69 -1.12 8.13
N TYR A 39 -25.89 -0.43 8.93
CA TYR A 39 -25.25 0.82 8.56
C TYR A 39 -23.77 0.76 8.90
N ARG A 40 -22.95 1.22 7.97
CA ARG A 40 -21.55 1.50 8.23
C ARG A 40 -21.35 3.00 8.28
N VAL A 41 -20.65 3.45 9.31
CA VAL A 41 -20.30 4.85 9.55
C VAL A 41 -18.79 4.96 9.57
N THR A 42 -18.23 5.78 8.70
CA THR A 42 -16.80 6.03 8.62
C THR A 42 -16.49 7.49 8.95
N LEU A 43 -15.62 7.71 9.92
CA LEU A 43 -14.98 9.00 10.15
C LEU A 43 -13.72 9.05 9.30
N ALA A 44 -13.54 10.10 8.50
CA ALA A 44 -12.40 10.24 7.61
C ALA A 44 -11.70 11.59 7.79
N GLY A 45 -10.40 11.55 8.03
CA GLY A 45 -9.53 12.72 7.96
C GLY A 45 -9.41 13.22 6.52
N LEU A 46 -9.62 14.52 6.31
CA LEU A 46 -9.56 15.15 4.99
C LEU A 46 -8.44 16.20 4.88
N ASP A 47 -7.59 16.34 5.90
CA ASP A 47 -6.49 17.30 5.90
C ASP A 47 -5.22 16.67 5.29
N ALA A 48 -5.07 16.86 3.99
CA ALA A 48 -3.90 16.47 3.23
C ALA A 48 -2.61 17.25 3.57
N SER A 49 -2.71 18.34 4.33
CA SER A 49 -1.62 19.32 4.50
C SER A 49 -0.83 19.17 5.79
N ASN A 50 -1.33 18.38 6.75
CA ASN A 50 -0.71 18.25 8.07
C ASN A 50 -0.58 16.79 8.49
N GLU A 51 0.59 16.37 8.96
CA GLU A 51 0.83 15.05 9.55
C GLU A 51 0.36 15.02 11.02
N ARG A 52 -0.90 15.42 11.27
CA ARG A 52 -1.44 15.54 12.63
C ARG A 52 -2.40 14.41 12.95
N VAL A 53 -2.45 14.08 14.23
CA VAL A 53 -3.46 13.23 14.87
C VAL A 53 -4.35 14.11 15.71
N PHE A 54 -5.67 13.96 15.57
CA PHE A 54 -6.64 14.78 16.27
C PHE A 54 -7.56 13.94 17.14
N PRO A 55 -7.87 14.39 18.36
CA PRO A 55 -8.95 13.78 19.13
C PRO A 55 -10.28 13.99 18.39
N VAL A 56 -11.07 12.93 18.31
CA VAL A 56 -12.42 12.93 17.78
C VAL A 56 -13.36 12.27 18.78
N GLU A 57 -14.56 12.81 18.88
CA GLU A 57 -15.66 12.16 19.58
C GLU A 57 -16.87 12.09 18.63
N LEU A 58 -17.33 10.87 18.36
CA LEU A 58 -18.59 10.61 17.68
C LEU A 58 -19.62 10.22 18.73
N MET A 59 -20.60 11.09 18.97
CA MET A 59 -21.74 10.80 19.82
C MET A 59 -22.88 10.25 18.95
N ALA A 60 -23.32 9.04 19.25
CA ALA A 60 -24.49 8.40 18.66
C ALA A 60 -25.66 8.53 19.65
N GLU A 61 -26.60 9.45 19.40
CA GLU A 61 -27.80 9.63 20.21
C GLU A 61 -28.91 8.73 19.68
N GLY A 62 -29.21 7.66 20.42
CA GLY A 62 -30.22 6.69 20.03
C GLY A 62 -31.64 7.26 20.12
N ILE A 63 -32.46 7.01 19.11
CA ILE A 63 -33.89 7.35 19.08
C ILE A 63 -34.71 6.08 19.02
N ALA A 64 -35.58 5.89 20.01
CA ALA A 64 -36.45 4.73 20.05
C ALA A 64 -37.53 4.80 18.95
N PRO A 65 -37.98 3.65 18.40
CA PRO A 65 -39.06 3.60 17.41
C PRO A 65 -40.34 4.34 17.83
N SER A 66 -40.65 4.33 19.14
CA SER A 66 -41.82 4.95 19.75
C SER A 66 -41.82 6.48 19.75
N GLN A 67 -40.68 7.12 19.43
CA GLN A 67 -40.50 8.57 19.51
C GLN A 67 -40.72 9.30 18.18
N ALA A 68 -41.13 8.62 17.10
CA ALA A 68 -41.43 9.24 15.80
C ALA A 68 -42.53 8.49 15.00
N PRO A 69 -43.74 9.05 14.79
CA PRO A 69 -44.79 8.35 14.05
C PRO A 69 -44.67 8.49 12.53
N GLY A 70 -44.87 7.39 11.80
CA GLY A 70 -45.36 7.39 10.41
C GLY A 70 -44.34 7.20 9.28
N LEU A 71 -44.24 5.98 8.75
CA LEU A 71 -44.24 5.57 7.32
C LEU A 71 -43.67 4.15 7.21
N ARG A 72 -44.49 3.19 6.78
CA ARG A 72 -44.11 1.79 6.52
C ARG A 72 -43.85 1.55 5.03
N PRO A 73 -42.71 0.96 4.64
CA PRO A 73 -42.53 0.35 3.32
C PRO A 73 -42.43 -1.19 3.39
N VAL A 74 -42.82 -1.85 2.30
CA VAL A 74 -42.94 -3.32 2.15
C VAL A 74 -41.57 -3.96 1.85
N VAL A 75 -41.31 -5.15 2.43
CA VAL A 75 -40.05 -5.92 2.30
C VAL A 75 -40.25 -7.16 1.43
N ALA A 76 -39.29 -7.44 0.54
CA ALA A 76 -39.04 -8.77 -0.02
C ALA A 76 -37.95 -9.47 0.82
N ALA A 77 -38.22 -10.71 1.22
CA ALA A 77 -37.32 -11.52 2.04
C ALA A 77 -36.28 -12.25 1.17
N ALA A 78 -35.03 -12.32 1.64
CA ALA A 78 -34.03 -13.25 1.15
C ALA A 78 -33.57 -14.14 2.31
N GLU A 79 -33.43 -15.43 2.02
CA GLU A 79 -33.18 -16.52 2.97
C GLU A 79 -31.75 -16.53 3.50
N ARG A 80 -31.60 -17.05 4.73
CA ARG A 80 -30.34 -17.20 5.47
C ARG A 80 -29.51 -18.37 4.91
N ALA A 81 -28.21 -18.14 4.72
CA ALA A 81 -27.21 -19.20 4.75
C ALA A 81 -26.77 -19.47 6.20
N ALA A 82 -26.39 -20.72 6.49
CA ALA A 82 -25.96 -21.16 7.81
C ALA A 82 -24.54 -20.70 8.16
N ASP A 83 -24.28 -20.51 9.46
CA ASP A 83 -22.96 -20.23 10.03
C ASP A 83 -21.91 -21.27 9.60
N PRO A 84 -20.73 -20.86 9.12
CA PRO A 84 -19.61 -21.78 8.96
C PRO A 84 -18.98 -22.13 10.33
N PRO A 85 -18.52 -23.37 10.51
CA PRO A 85 -17.87 -23.80 11.75
C PRO A 85 -16.49 -23.14 11.93
N GLY A 86 -16.24 -22.66 13.16
CA GLY A 86 -14.94 -22.43 13.80
C GLY A 86 -13.78 -21.92 12.94
N LEU A 87 -13.42 -20.63 13.13
CA LEU A 87 -12.14 -20.07 12.71
C LEU A 87 -10.98 -20.91 13.26
N ARG A 88 -10.30 -21.66 12.38
CA ARG A 88 -8.95 -22.16 12.69
C ARG A 88 -8.00 -20.98 12.51
N ALA A 89 -7.23 -20.68 13.55
CA ALA A 89 -6.13 -19.72 13.50
C ALA A 89 -5.17 -20.08 12.35
N LEU A 90 -4.62 -19.05 11.69
CA LEU A 90 -3.50 -19.27 10.79
C LEU A 90 -2.25 -19.67 11.59
N ASP A 91 -1.39 -20.40 10.91
CA ASP A 91 -0.11 -20.92 11.40
C ASP A 91 0.77 -19.82 12.05
N PRO A 92 1.39 -20.04 13.23
CA PRO A 92 2.41 -19.16 13.81
C PRO A 92 3.52 -18.70 12.85
N ASP A 93 3.78 -19.45 11.78
CA ASP A 93 4.72 -19.05 10.73
C ASP A 93 4.34 -17.75 10.01
N TRP A 94 3.05 -17.38 9.98
CA TRP A 94 2.57 -16.17 9.31
C TRP A 94 2.71 -14.90 10.16
N GLU A 95 2.60 -15.01 11.48
CA GLU A 95 2.87 -13.88 12.39
C GLU A 95 4.33 -13.45 12.27
N ARG A 96 5.24 -14.42 12.21
CA ARG A 96 6.66 -14.15 11.98
C ARG A 96 6.92 -13.49 10.63
N ALA A 97 6.20 -13.88 9.56
CA ALA A 97 6.30 -13.22 8.27
C ALA A 97 5.89 -11.73 8.36
N LEU A 98 4.85 -11.42 9.13
CA LEU A 98 4.40 -10.04 9.37
C LEU A 98 5.42 -9.22 10.18
N GLU A 99 6.06 -9.81 11.20
CA GLU A 99 7.11 -9.14 11.98
C GLU A 99 8.32 -8.77 11.10
N ILE A 100 8.74 -9.69 10.22
CA ILE A 100 9.82 -9.45 9.26
C ILE A 100 9.45 -8.29 8.32
N GLU A 101 8.20 -8.22 7.88
CA GLU A 101 7.72 -7.18 6.99
C GLU A 101 7.63 -5.79 7.64
N ASP A 102 7.42 -5.69 8.96
CA ASP A 102 7.54 -4.40 9.67
C ASP A 102 8.99 -3.97 9.82
N ALA A 103 9.86 -4.93 10.18
CA ALA A 103 11.28 -4.65 10.30
C ALA A 103 11.79 -4.09 8.96
N ASN A 104 11.40 -4.74 7.85
CA ASN A 104 11.71 -4.29 6.50
C ASN A 104 11.16 -2.87 6.23
N ALA A 105 9.94 -2.58 6.68
CA ALA A 105 9.33 -1.28 6.49
C ALA A 105 10.03 -0.16 7.30
N ALA A 106 10.39 -0.43 8.56
CA ALA A 106 11.15 0.49 9.41
C ALA A 106 12.55 0.74 8.87
N PHE A 107 13.15 -0.30 8.29
CA PHE A 107 14.44 -0.17 7.62
C PHE A 107 14.37 0.75 6.39
N HIS A 108 13.37 0.58 5.52
CA HIS A 108 13.15 1.49 4.39
C HIS A 108 12.84 2.92 4.85
N TYR A 109 12.06 3.12 5.93
CA TYR A 109 11.88 4.44 6.54
C TYR A 109 13.23 5.12 6.76
N GLU A 110 14.14 4.41 7.43
CA GLU A 110 15.41 4.95 7.85
C GLU A 110 16.33 5.25 6.66
N ILE A 111 16.40 4.35 5.67
CA ILE A 111 17.15 4.60 4.44
C ILE A 111 16.65 5.84 3.72
N ARG A 112 15.34 5.96 3.49
CA ARG A 112 14.76 7.08 2.75
C ARG A 112 14.96 8.40 3.51
N ARG A 113 14.87 8.37 4.85
CA ARG A 113 15.18 9.53 5.71
C ARG A 113 16.64 9.96 5.56
N GLN A 114 17.58 9.04 5.71
CA GLN A 114 19.01 9.33 5.59
C GLN A 114 19.40 9.83 4.19
N GLU A 115 18.79 9.29 3.15
CA GLU A 115 19.01 9.76 1.77
C GLU A 115 18.48 11.19 1.57
N ALA A 116 17.29 11.49 2.08
CA ALA A 116 16.73 12.84 2.05
C ALA A 116 17.61 13.84 2.81
N GLU A 117 18.14 13.45 3.98
CA GLU A 117 19.07 14.27 4.77
C GLU A 117 20.40 14.50 4.06
N MET A 118 20.94 13.47 3.40
CA MET A 118 22.13 13.61 2.58
C MET A 118 21.91 14.58 1.43
N PHE A 119 20.80 14.44 0.70
CA PHE A 119 20.49 15.32 -0.42
C PHE A 119 20.27 16.76 0.04
N ALA A 120 19.53 16.97 1.13
CA ALA A 120 19.34 18.30 1.71
C ALA A 120 20.68 18.95 2.11
N ARG A 121 21.56 18.21 2.78
CA ARG A 121 22.90 18.69 3.13
C ARG A 121 23.73 19.06 1.89
N LEU A 122 23.74 18.20 0.87
CA LEU A 122 24.48 18.46 -0.37
C LEU A 122 23.92 19.67 -1.14
N GLU A 123 22.61 19.91 -1.06
CA GLU A 123 21.94 21.08 -1.63
C GLU A 123 22.34 22.36 -0.86
N ASP A 124 22.32 22.33 0.48
CA ASP A 124 22.77 23.43 1.35
C ASP A 124 24.25 23.78 1.13
N GLU A 125 25.08 22.78 0.83
CA GLU A 125 26.49 22.94 0.45
C GLU A 125 26.68 23.47 -1.00
N GLY A 126 25.61 23.58 -1.79
CA GLY A 126 25.67 23.99 -3.20
C GLY A 126 26.32 22.95 -4.13
N ARG A 127 26.39 21.69 -3.70
CA ARG A 127 27.10 20.59 -4.40
C ARG A 127 26.16 19.64 -5.14
N LEU A 128 24.97 19.39 -4.58
CA LEU A 128 24.03 18.37 -5.09
C LEU A 128 23.77 18.54 -6.57
N ALA A 129 23.44 19.77 -6.97
CA ALA A 129 23.20 20.17 -8.33
C ALA A 129 24.22 19.63 -9.35
N GLY A 130 25.48 20.03 -9.18
CA GLY A 130 26.55 19.67 -10.10
C GLY A 130 26.91 18.18 -10.01
N MET A 131 26.78 17.56 -8.84
CA MET A 131 27.01 16.12 -8.68
C MET A 131 25.99 15.30 -9.45
N LEU A 132 24.69 15.66 -9.35
CA LEU A 132 23.63 14.97 -10.09
C LEU A 132 23.77 15.16 -11.60
N GLU A 133 24.06 16.38 -12.07
CA GLU A 133 24.29 16.64 -13.50
C GLU A 133 25.43 15.78 -14.04
N ARG A 134 26.61 15.81 -13.39
CA ARG A 134 27.76 14.99 -13.80
C ARG A 134 27.48 13.51 -13.76
N GLY A 135 26.81 13.02 -12.70
CA GLY A 135 26.44 11.62 -12.55
C GLY A 135 25.57 11.14 -13.72
N ILE A 136 24.47 11.85 -13.97
CA ILE A 136 23.54 11.51 -15.05
C ILE A 136 24.23 11.61 -16.43
N GLU A 137 25.02 12.65 -16.69
CA GLU A 137 25.76 12.81 -17.95
C GLU A 137 26.78 11.68 -18.17
N ALA A 138 27.54 11.32 -17.13
CA ALA A 138 28.55 10.27 -17.22
C ALA A 138 27.93 8.90 -17.54
N GLN A 139 26.75 8.61 -16.99
CA GLN A 139 26.03 7.36 -17.21
C GLN A 139 25.45 7.28 -18.62
N ILE A 140 24.82 8.37 -19.09
CA ILE A 140 24.36 8.46 -20.48
C ILE A 140 25.53 8.25 -21.44
N ALA A 141 26.66 8.93 -21.23
CA ALA A 141 27.84 8.80 -22.07
C ALA A 141 28.42 7.38 -22.06
N ARG A 142 28.45 6.71 -20.89
CA ARG A 142 28.89 5.31 -20.76
C ARG A 142 28.01 4.37 -21.59
N ARG A 143 26.69 4.50 -21.46
CA ARG A 143 25.73 3.71 -22.23
C ARG A 143 25.86 3.93 -23.74
N GLU A 144 25.96 5.18 -24.17
CA GLU A 144 26.14 5.51 -25.59
C GLU A 144 27.44 4.92 -26.15
N ALA A 145 28.52 4.93 -25.37
CA ALA A 145 29.80 4.32 -25.76
C ALA A 145 29.69 2.79 -25.90
N LEU A 146 29.00 2.11 -24.98
CA LEU A 146 28.78 0.66 -25.04
C LEU A 146 27.90 0.27 -26.23
N ALA A 147 26.81 1.03 -26.45
CA ALA A 147 25.94 0.84 -27.61
C ALA A 147 26.68 1.04 -28.94
N ALA A 148 27.53 2.07 -29.05
CA ALA A 148 28.36 2.31 -30.23
C ALA A 148 29.41 1.21 -30.46
N GLY A 149 29.87 0.56 -29.38
CA GLY A 149 30.76 -0.60 -29.42
C GLY A 149 30.09 -1.93 -29.72
N GLY A 150 28.75 -1.97 -29.85
CA GLY A 150 27.98 -3.20 -30.01
C GLY A 150 27.98 -4.12 -28.78
N GLN A 151 28.36 -3.59 -27.61
CA GLN A 151 28.42 -4.30 -26.34
C GLN A 151 27.17 -4.01 -25.51
N ILE A 152 26.01 -4.39 -26.04
CA ILE A 152 24.75 -4.34 -25.28
C ILE A 152 24.60 -5.74 -24.66
N GLN A 153 24.55 -5.83 -23.32
CA GLN A 153 24.56 -7.08 -22.53
C GLN A 153 25.86 -7.91 -22.63
N ALA A 154 26.95 -7.40 -22.04
CA ALA A 154 28.14 -8.22 -21.82
C ALA A 154 27.89 -9.28 -20.72
N ASP A 155 28.61 -10.40 -20.75
CA ASP A 155 28.58 -11.39 -19.65
C ASP A 155 29.00 -10.72 -18.34
N SER A 156 28.29 -11.02 -17.25
CA SER A 156 28.65 -10.47 -15.95
C SER A 156 29.99 -11.04 -15.48
N PRO A 157 30.89 -10.24 -14.90
CA PRO A 157 32.17 -10.75 -14.43
C PRO A 157 31.97 -11.76 -13.30
N ALA A 158 32.75 -12.85 -13.31
CA ALA A 158 32.63 -13.91 -12.30
C ALA A 158 32.83 -13.41 -10.85
N GLU A 159 33.67 -12.38 -10.68
CA GLU A 159 33.86 -11.67 -9.42
C GLU A 159 33.83 -10.16 -9.65
N ARG A 160 33.27 -9.43 -8.70
CA ARG A 160 33.16 -7.97 -8.73
C ARG A 160 33.37 -7.38 -7.33
N GLN A 161 33.94 -6.19 -7.27
CA GLN A 161 34.05 -5.43 -6.02
C GLN A 161 32.88 -4.45 -5.89
N PHE A 162 32.27 -4.42 -4.71
CA PHE A 162 31.18 -3.54 -4.33
C PHE A 162 31.59 -2.67 -3.15
N ARG A 163 31.18 -1.41 -3.16
CA ARG A 163 31.45 -0.45 -2.09
C ARG A 163 30.18 -0.28 -1.26
N LEU A 164 30.31 -0.42 0.06
CA LEU A 164 29.20 -0.33 1.00
C LEU A 164 29.36 0.92 1.87
N ALA A 165 28.25 1.63 2.09
CA ALA A 165 28.16 2.73 3.04
C ALA A 165 27.99 2.21 4.47
N ASP A 166 28.43 3.01 5.45
CA ASP A 166 28.06 2.78 6.84
C ASP A 166 26.63 3.30 7.05
N ARG A 167 25.71 2.40 7.43
CA ARG A 167 24.31 2.78 7.69
C ARG A 167 24.16 3.63 8.96
N SER A 168 25.14 3.62 9.85
CA SER A 168 25.12 4.41 11.10
C SER A 168 25.61 5.85 10.93
N LEU A 169 26.16 6.19 9.74
CA LEU A 169 26.69 7.52 9.46
C LEU A 169 25.69 8.33 8.61
N SER A 170 25.58 9.62 8.92
CA SER A 170 24.77 10.57 8.12
C SER A 170 25.37 10.90 6.76
N ASP A 171 26.64 10.53 6.53
CA ASP A 171 27.31 10.65 5.24
C ASP A 171 27.46 9.29 4.55
N ARG A 172 26.51 8.97 3.67
CA ARG A 172 26.52 7.73 2.88
C ARG A 172 27.53 7.75 1.74
N CYS A 173 28.22 8.86 1.47
CA CYS A 173 29.27 8.90 0.46
C CYS A 173 30.63 8.37 0.95
N ALA A 174 30.77 8.10 2.24
CA ALA A 174 31.97 7.47 2.79
C ALA A 174 31.92 5.94 2.64
N ILE A 175 32.99 5.36 2.07
CA ILE A 175 33.15 3.91 1.97
C ILE A 175 33.40 3.36 3.37
N HIS A 176 32.47 2.55 3.87
CA HIS A 176 32.64 1.79 5.10
C HIS A 176 33.46 0.52 4.84
N ARG A 177 33.05 -0.21 3.81
CA ARG A 177 33.63 -1.50 3.46
C ARG A 177 33.62 -1.70 1.96
N THR A 178 34.61 -2.41 1.45
CA THR A 178 34.59 -2.98 0.11
C THR A 178 34.45 -4.49 0.22
N VAL A 179 33.51 -5.04 -0.55
CA VAL A 179 33.21 -6.46 -0.59
C VAL A 179 33.64 -7.01 -1.95
N THR A 180 34.40 -8.10 -1.95
CA THR A 180 34.57 -8.92 -3.16
C THR A 180 33.44 -9.93 -3.18
N ALA A 181 32.62 -9.88 -4.22
CA ALA A 181 31.50 -10.79 -4.39
C ALA A 181 31.64 -11.62 -5.66
N ARG A 182 31.15 -12.85 -5.62
CA ARG A 182 31.14 -13.80 -6.74
C ARG A 182 29.73 -13.97 -7.28
N ILE A 183 29.59 -14.22 -8.57
CA ILE A 183 28.30 -14.53 -9.17
C ILE A 183 27.75 -15.87 -8.63
N ILE A 184 26.46 -15.89 -8.31
CA ILE A 184 25.72 -17.12 -7.97
C ILE A 184 24.93 -17.60 -9.19
N ALA A 185 24.11 -16.72 -9.76
CA ALA A 185 23.27 -16.98 -10.92
C ALA A 185 22.97 -15.67 -11.66
N GLU A 186 22.65 -15.78 -12.95
CA GLU A 186 22.23 -14.67 -13.80
C GLU A 186 21.23 -15.11 -14.87
N ASN A 187 20.44 -14.16 -15.36
CA ASN A 187 19.64 -14.27 -16.57
C ASN A 187 19.67 -12.95 -17.36
N ASP A 188 18.75 -12.75 -18.29
CA ASP A 188 18.74 -11.56 -19.15
C ASP A 188 18.39 -10.25 -18.41
N HIS A 189 17.88 -10.34 -17.18
CA HIS A 189 17.41 -9.18 -16.42
C HIS A 189 18.19 -8.96 -15.12
N LEU A 190 18.66 -10.02 -14.47
CA LEU A 190 19.29 -9.98 -13.15
C LEU A 190 20.61 -10.74 -13.13
N VAL A 191 21.52 -10.24 -12.31
CA VAL A 191 22.68 -10.99 -11.82
C VAL A 191 22.74 -10.92 -10.30
N VAL A 192 22.92 -12.07 -9.65
CA VAL A 192 23.05 -12.16 -8.20
C VAL A 192 24.50 -12.44 -7.82
N TYR A 193 25.06 -11.54 -7.03
CA TYR A 193 26.40 -11.67 -6.45
C TYR A 193 26.30 -11.96 -4.96
N GLU A 194 27.23 -12.74 -4.41
CA GLU A 194 27.36 -12.98 -2.97
C GLU A 194 28.74 -12.60 -2.47
N ASP A 195 28.80 -11.90 -1.33
CA ASP A 195 30.03 -11.64 -0.59
C ASP A 195 30.82 -12.94 -0.38
N THR A 196 32.03 -12.99 -0.92
CA THR A 196 32.92 -14.16 -0.79
C THR A 196 33.28 -14.48 0.67
N ALA A 197 33.08 -13.54 1.60
CA ALA A 197 33.24 -13.72 3.03
C ALA A 197 31.96 -14.24 3.74
N ALA A 198 30.87 -14.52 3.01
CA ALA A 198 29.64 -15.06 3.58
C ALA A 198 29.89 -16.41 4.28
N ALA A 199 29.47 -16.52 5.54
CA ALA A 199 29.68 -17.72 6.35
C ALA A 199 28.81 -18.91 5.90
N SER A 200 27.63 -18.62 5.36
CA SER A 200 26.66 -19.59 4.87
C SER A 200 26.26 -19.19 3.45
N PRO A 201 26.79 -19.87 2.41
CA PRO A 201 26.45 -19.55 1.03
C PRO A 201 24.97 -19.78 0.74
N VAL A 202 24.38 -18.91 -0.07
CA VAL A 202 23.01 -19.06 -0.58
C VAL A 202 22.94 -20.22 -1.57
N PRO A 203 21.92 -21.09 -1.50
CA PRO A 203 21.75 -22.17 -2.49
C PRO A 203 21.48 -21.63 -3.90
N VAL A 204 22.33 -22.01 -4.87
CA VAL A 204 22.21 -21.61 -6.29
C VAL A 204 20.81 -21.87 -6.83
N ALA A 205 20.25 -23.05 -6.57
CA ALA A 205 18.93 -23.43 -7.05
C ALA A 205 17.80 -22.52 -6.53
N ASN A 206 17.94 -21.94 -5.33
CA ASN A 206 16.97 -20.99 -4.81
C ASN A 206 17.11 -19.63 -5.50
N VAL A 207 18.33 -19.21 -5.80
CA VAL A 207 18.58 -17.99 -6.56
C VAL A 207 18.02 -18.11 -7.98
N GLU A 208 18.30 -19.21 -8.67
CA GLU A 208 17.75 -19.51 -10.01
C GLU A 208 16.22 -19.44 -10.00
N ARG A 209 15.56 -20.10 -9.04
CA ARG A 209 14.08 -20.03 -8.89
C ARG A 209 13.55 -18.61 -8.75
N VAL A 210 14.24 -17.73 -8.02
CA VAL A 210 13.81 -16.34 -7.81
C VAL A 210 14.02 -15.50 -9.07
N ILE A 211 15.21 -15.58 -9.69
CA ILE A 211 15.49 -14.78 -10.89
C ILE A 211 14.64 -15.24 -12.08
N ASP A 212 14.35 -16.54 -12.19
CA ASP A 212 13.46 -17.09 -13.22
C ASP A 212 12.02 -16.62 -12.99
N PHE A 213 11.52 -16.66 -11.75
CA PHE A 213 10.19 -16.15 -11.43
C PHE A 213 10.05 -14.65 -11.80
N TYR A 214 11.07 -13.85 -11.52
CA TYR A 214 11.09 -12.46 -11.97
C TYR A 214 11.14 -12.35 -13.50
N SER A 215 12.00 -13.12 -14.17
CA SER A 215 12.10 -13.09 -15.63
C SER A 215 10.78 -13.46 -16.30
N GLU A 216 10.09 -14.46 -15.78
CA GLU A 216 8.83 -14.94 -16.33
C GLU A 216 7.69 -13.97 -16.05
N HIS A 217 7.60 -13.41 -14.84
CA HIS A 217 6.42 -12.66 -14.40
C HIS A 217 6.69 -11.19 -14.04
N GLY A 218 7.81 -10.91 -13.38
CA GLY A 218 8.12 -9.58 -12.85
C GLY A 218 8.57 -8.59 -13.91
N ALA A 219 9.42 -9.01 -14.85
CA ALA A 219 9.96 -8.13 -15.89
C ALA A 219 8.86 -7.48 -16.74
N GLU A 220 7.83 -8.25 -17.13
CA GLU A 220 6.67 -7.73 -17.85
C GLU A 220 5.91 -6.68 -17.03
N VAL A 221 5.68 -6.94 -15.74
CA VAL A 221 5.00 -6.00 -14.84
C VAL A 221 5.80 -4.71 -14.69
N ILE A 222 7.12 -4.81 -14.49
CA ILE A 222 8.00 -3.64 -14.40
C ILE A 222 7.99 -2.82 -15.69
N GLU A 223 8.00 -3.48 -16.84
CA GLU A 223 7.91 -2.80 -18.13
C GLU A 223 6.57 -2.06 -18.28
N ARG A 224 5.45 -2.74 -18.04
CA ARG A 224 4.11 -2.20 -18.31
C ARG A 224 3.68 -1.13 -17.33
N TYR A 225 3.89 -1.36 -16.03
CA TYR A 225 3.42 -0.45 -14.98
C TYR A 225 4.42 0.66 -14.66
N PHE A 226 5.71 0.44 -14.91
CA PHE A 226 6.77 1.34 -14.45
C PHE A 226 7.70 1.78 -15.59
N GLY A 227 7.49 1.31 -16.82
CA GLY A 227 8.25 1.72 -18.01
C GLY A 227 9.67 1.15 -18.02
N GLY A 228 9.87 0.00 -17.38
CA GLY A 228 11.14 -0.70 -17.33
C GLY A 228 12.12 -0.16 -16.29
N VAL A 229 13.19 -0.91 -16.07
CA VAL A 229 14.34 -0.45 -15.28
C VAL A 229 15.22 0.48 -16.11
N SER A 230 15.96 1.35 -15.44
CA SER A 230 17.00 2.12 -16.13
C SER A 230 18.19 1.20 -16.42
N ASP A 231 19.00 1.57 -17.41
CA ASP A 231 20.25 0.89 -17.76
C ASP A 231 21.36 1.94 -17.73
N VAL A 232 21.88 2.17 -16.53
CA VAL A 232 22.75 3.26 -16.09
C VAL A 232 24.18 2.90 -16.40
N ASN A 233 24.56 1.64 -16.18
CA ASN A 233 25.90 1.17 -16.44
C ASN A 233 26.07 0.57 -17.86
N GLY A 234 24.97 0.32 -18.58
CA GLY A 234 24.95 -0.17 -19.96
C GLY A 234 25.09 -1.70 -20.09
N ASP A 235 25.03 -2.46 -18.99
CA ASP A 235 25.12 -3.93 -19.03
C ASP A 235 23.74 -4.61 -19.21
N GLY A 236 22.66 -3.83 -19.17
CA GLY A 236 21.29 -4.31 -19.39
C GLY A 236 20.72 -5.18 -18.27
N ARG A 237 21.39 -5.27 -17.11
CA ARG A 237 20.97 -6.10 -15.97
C ARG A 237 20.97 -5.29 -14.68
N VAL A 238 20.08 -5.69 -13.77
CA VAL A 238 20.11 -5.21 -12.39
C VAL A 238 20.94 -6.15 -11.55
N VAL A 239 21.79 -5.60 -10.71
CA VAL A 239 22.64 -6.35 -9.80
C VAL A 239 21.96 -6.50 -8.44
N ALA A 240 21.85 -7.74 -7.96
CA ALA A 240 21.48 -8.04 -6.58
C ALA A 240 22.70 -8.50 -5.79
N LEU A 241 23.14 -7.72 -4.80
CA LEU A 241 24.27 -8.05 -3.94
C LEU A 241 23.79 -8.65 -2.63
N VAL A 242 24.12 -9.92 -2.39
CA VAL A 242 23.93 -10.61 -1.13
C VAL A 242 25.08 -10.31 -0.18
N HIS A 243 24.79 -9.66 0.94
CA HIS A 243 25.79 -9.35 1.97
C HIS A 243 25.20 -9.28 3.38
N ALA A 244 26.04 -9.43 4.40
CA ALA A 244 25.61 -9.52 5.81
C ALA A 244 25.34 -8.16 6.48
N ASP A 245 25.65 -7.04 5.82
CA ASP A 245 25.50 -5.70 6.39
C ASP A 245 24.05 -5.17 6.25
N ILE A 246 23.08 -6.06 6.04
CA ILE A 246 21.65 -5.79 6.04
C ILE A 246 21.07 -6.42 7.32
N ASP A 247 20.85 -5.56 8.30
CA ASP A 247 20.17 -5.90 9.56
C ASP A 247 18.80 -5.22 9.57
N GLY A 248 17.75 -5.99 9.88
CA GLY A 248 16.36 -5.52 9.96
C GLY A 248 15.57 -5.49 8.66
N ALA A 249 16.11 -5.91 7.52
CA ALA A 249 15.41 -5.93 6.23
C ALA A 249 15.82 -7.11 5.35
N ILE A 250 15.02 -7.40 4.33
CA ILE A 250 15.32 -8.45 3.35
C ILE A 250 16.03 -7.88 2.12
N ALA A 251 15.66 -6.68 1.68
CA ALA A 251 16.34 -6.00 0.59
C ALA A 251 16.18 -4.48 0.69
N TYR A 252 16.97 -3.73 -0.08
CA TYR A 252 16.75 -2.32 -0.34
C TYR A 252 17.50 -1.84 -1.58
N VAL A 253 17.08 -0.70 -2.11
CA VAL A 253 17.79 0.06 -3.14
C VAL A 253 18.28 1.40 -2.55
N TRP A 254 19.49 1.82 -2.89
CA TRP A 254 20.01 3.16 -2.61
C TRP A 254 20.21 3.94 -3.91
N SER A 255 19.65 5.15 -4.03
CA SER A 255 19.72 5.87 -5.31
C SER A 255 21.14 6.32 -5.65
N GLY A 256 22.01 6.50 -4.65
CA GLY A 256 23.38 6.97 -4.83
C GLY A 256 24.23 6.07 -5.72
N ASP A 257 23.94 4.77 -5.76
CA ASP A 257 24.58 3.84 -6.70
C ASP A 257 24.22 4.13 -8.15
N MET A 258 23.04 4.69 -8.41
CA MET A 258 22.54 4.96 -9.75
C MET A 258 22.68 6.42 -10.18
N VAL A 259 22.99 7.38 -9.30
CA VAL A 259 22.92 8.82 -9.65
C VAL A 259 24.17 9.63 -9.39
N PHE A 260 25.13 9.10 -8.63
CA PHE A 260 26.42 9.75 -8.43
C PHE A 260 27.53 9.01 -9.17
N THR A 261 28.62 9.73 -9.43
CA THR A 261 29.89 9.11 -9.80
C THR A 261 30.65 8.73 -8.52
N ALA A 262 31.56 7.76 -8.62
CA ALA A 262 32.47 7.42 -7.53
C ALA A 262 33.47 8.57 -7.20
N GLU A 263 33.67 9.51 -8.10
CA GLU A 263 34.46 10.73 -7.84
C GLU A 263 33.71 11.69 -6.91
N ASP A 264 32.42 11.88 -7.15
CA ASP A 264 31.56 12.78 -6.37
C ASP A 264 31.10 12.15 -5.05
N CYS A 265 30.82 10.84 -5.06
CA CYS A 265 30.36 10.07 -3.91
C CYS A 265 31.09 8.70 -3.90
N PRO A 266 32.22 8.57 -3.19
CA PRO A 266 33.09 7.38 -3.24
C PRO A 266 32.41 6.02 -3.02
N THR A 267 31.32 5.97 -2.26
CA THR A 267 30.55 4.73 -2.08
C THR A 267 29.78 4.30 -3.31
N SER A 268 29.46 5.20 -4.24
CA SER A 268 28.65 4.88 -5.42
C SER A 268 29.27 3.73 -6.23
N ASN A 269 28.42 2.77 -6.57
CA ASN A 269 28.74 1.65 -7.44
C ASN A 269 28.49 1.95 -8.93
N GLU A 270 27.85 3.09 -9.24
CA GLU A 270 27.54 3.54 -10.61
C GLU A 270 26.77 2.48 -11.45
N MET A 271 25.75 1.85 -10.85
CA MET A 271 24.92 0.80 -11.45
C MET A 271 23.55 0.65 -10.77
N GLU A 272 22.65 -0.06 -11.43
CA GLU A 272 21.43 -0.63 -10.88
C GLU A 272 21.77 -1.66 -9.80
N LEU A 273 21.81 -1.24 -8.54
CA LEU A 273 22.15 -2.10 -7.41
C LEU A 273 20.98 -2.21 -6.42
N MET A 274 20.58 -3.44 -6.14
CA MET A 274 19.81 -3.79 -4.95
C MET A 274 20.70 -4.57 -3.98
N HIS A 275 20.56 -4.25 -2.70
CA HIS A 275 21.21 -4.96 -1.61
C HIS A 275 20.22 -5.96 -1.05
N VAL A 276 20.62 -7.22 -0.91
CA VAL A 276 19.74 -8.32 -0.52
C VAL A 276 20.35 -9.12 0.64
N GLU A 277 19.52 -9.52 1.59
CA GLU A 277 19.91 -10.35 2.73
C GLU A 277 19.77 -11.82 2.33
N ALA A 278 20.65 -12.68 2.85
CA ALA A 278 20.72 -14.08 2.41
C ALA A 278 19.39 -14.83 2.62
N SER A 279 18.62 -14.49 3.67
CA SER A 279 17.34 -15.14 3.94
C SER A 279 16.28 -14.88 2.87
N ALA A 280 16.41 -13.86 2.02
CA ALA A 280 15.57 -13.69 0.83
C ALA A 280 15.49 -14.98 -0.01
N PHE A 281 16.61 -15.70 -0.08
CA PHE A 281 16.76 -16.92 -0.88
C PHE A 281 16.70 -18.19 -0.04
N THR A 282 17.22 -18.21 1.19
CA THR A 282 17.22 -19.43 2.02
C THR A 282 15.83 -19.75 2.57
N GLN A 283 14.96 -18.75 2.75
CA GLN A 283 13.59 -18.96 3.23
C GLN A 283 12.71 -19.80 2.29
N LEU A 284 13.10 -19.96 1.02
CA LEU A 284 12.41 -20.84 0.07
C LEU A 284 12.46 -22.31 0.50
N GLU A 285 13.40 -22.71 1.35
CA GLU A 285 13.51 -24.07 1.90
C GLU A 285 12.40 -24.36 2.94
N ASP A 286 11.88 -23.31 3.58
CA ASP A 286 10.82 -23.36 4.59
C ASP A 286 9.45 -22.97 4.00
N ASP A 287 9.29 -23.05 2.67
CA ASP A 287 8.09 -22.63 1.93
C ASP A 287 7.68 -21.17 2.20
N ARG A 288 8.67 -20.29 2.41
CA ARG A 288 8.50 -18.85 2.56
C ARG A 288 9.00 -18.15 1.30
N PHE A 289 8.08 -17.49 0.60
CA PHE A 289 8.29 -17.06 -0.80
C PHE A 289 8.40 -15.55 -0.96
N TRP A 290 8.92 -14.84 0.05
CA TRP A 290 9.03 -13.37 0.02
C TRP A 290 9.67 -12.87 -1.27
N ALA A 291 10.82 -13.44 -1.65
CA ALA A 291 11.61 -12.96 -2.80
C ALA A 291 10.89 -13.08 -4.15
N MET A 292 9.91 -13.97 -4.28
CA MET A 292 9.16 -14.15 -5.53
C MET A 292 8.44 -12.85 -5.93
N GLY A 293 7.80 -12.16 -4.98
CA GLY A 293 7.24 -10.83 -5.21
C GLY A 293 8.15 -9.68 -4.79
N GLY A 294 9.01 -9.91 -3.79
CA GLY A 294 9.91 -8.90 -3.21
C GLY A 294 10.94 -8.37 -4.20
N ILE A 295 11.46 -9.19 -5.11
CA ILE A 295 12.38 -8.69 -6.14
C ILE A 295 11.68 -7.69 -7.07
N ALA A 296 10.43 -7.94 -7.47
CA ALA A 296 9.67 -6.97 -8.28
C ALA A 296 9.41 -5.66 -7.52
N HIS A 297 9.20 -5.72 -6.20
CA HIS A 297 9.12 -4.54 -5.34
C HIS A 297 10.40 -3.70 -5.41
N GLU A 298 11.57 -4.31 -5.22
CA GLU A 298 12.85 -3.58 -5.29
C GLU A 298 13.17 -3.09 -6.71
N MET A 299 12.81 -3.85 -7.74
CA MET A 299 12.97 -3.43 -9.14
C MET A 299 12.20 -2.16 -9.47
N LYS A 300 11.03 -1.98 -8.85
CA LYS A 300 10.30 -0.73 -8.94
C LYS A 300 11.11 0.44 -8.38
N HIS A 301 11.84 0.27 -7.28
CA HIS A 301 12.72 1.32 -6.74
C HIS A 301 13.90 1.61 -7.66
N VAL A 302 14.53 0.58 -8.24
CA VAL A 302 15.57 0.76 -9.28
C VAL A 302 15.04 1.60 -10.44
N SER A 303 13.83 1.30 -10.93
CA SER A 303 13.18 2.07 -11.99
C SER A 303 12.90 3.51 -11.59
N SER A 304 12.14 3.71 -10.51
CA SER A 304 11.57 5.01 -10.13
C SER A 304 12.61 6.02 -9.64
N LEU A 305 13.57 5.60 -8.80
CA LEU A 305 14.50 6.52 -8.15
C LEU A 305 15.41 7.21 -9.18
N TYR A 306 15.94 6.44 -10.14
CA TYR A 306 16.76 7.00 -11.21
C TYR A 306 15.96 7.97 -12.10
N LYS A 307 14.79 7.53 -12.58
CA LYS A 307 13.92 8.34 -13.44
C LYS A 307 13.52 9.66 -12.77
N ARG A 308 13.30 9.65 -11.44
CA ARG A 308 12.99 10.84 -10.64
C ARG A 308 14.13 11.84 -10.62
N VAL A 309 15.35 11.38 -10.35
CA VAL A 309 16.54 12.24 -10.37
C VAL A 309 16.81 12.79 -11.77
N ARG A 310 16.74 11.94 -12.80
CA ARG A 310 16.92 12.37 -14.19
C ARG A 310 15.89 13.43 -14.62
N SER A 311 14.62 13.25 -14.25
CA SER A 311 13.56 14.23 -14.52
C SER A 311 13.81 15.54 -13.75
N TYR A 312 14.25 15.46 -12.50
CA TYR A 312 14.59 16.62 -11.69
C TYR A 312 15.71 17.47 -12.31
N VAL A 313 16.77 16.82 -12.79
CA VAL A 313 17.88 17.48 -13.49
C VAL A 313 17.41 18.09 -14.82
N SER A 314 16.70 17.34 -15.66
CA SER A 314 16.30 17.79 -17.00
C SER A 314 15.27 18.93 -17.01
N ARG A 315 14.42 19.02 -15.98
CA ARG A 315 13.38 20.07 -15.85
C ARG A 315 13.88 21.36 -15.18
N GLY A 316 15.18 21.47 -14.90
CA GLY A 316 15.76 22.69 -14.35
C GLY A 316 15.37 22.96 -12.90
N ARG A 317 15.20 21.91 -12.09
CA ARG A 317 14.95 21.97 -10.63
C ARG A 317 13.89 23.00 -10.22
N PRO A 318 12.61 22.80 -10.57
CA PRO A 318 11.59 23.79 -10.25
C PRO A 318 11.56 24.04 -8.73
N ASP A 319 11.80 25.30 -8.34
CA ASP A 319 12.10 25.79 -6.99
C ASP A 319 11.55 24.94 -5.84
N GLY A 320 12.45 24.37 -5.03
CA GLY A 320 12.14 23.76 -3.73
C GLY A 320 11.29 22.49 -3.75
N ARG A 321 11.12 21.84 -4.91
CA ARG A 321 10.35 20.59 -5.01
C ARG A 321 11.14 19.39 -4.51
N ARG A 322 10.46 18.47 -3.81
CA ARG A 322 11.00 17.16 -3.44
C ARG A 322 11.42 16.40 -4.70
N ILE A 323 12.59 15.76 -4.70
CA ILE A 323 13.07 14.92 -5.80
C ILE A 323 12.24 13.62 -5.87
N TYR A 324 12.05 12.99 -4.71
CA TYR A 324 11.36 11.71 -4.58
C TYR A 324 9.91 11.87 -4.15
N HIS A 325 9.12 10.83 -4.44
CA HIS A 325 7.81 10.68 -3.87
C HIS A 325 7.87 10.60 -2.33
N PRO A 326 6.84 11.10 -1.63
CA PRO A 326 6.54 10.66 -0.29
C PRO A 326 6.50 9.12 -0.18
N ARG A 327 6.96 8.59 0.97
CA ARG A 327 7.11 7.14 1.20
C ARG A 327 5.85 6.33 0.90
N TRP A 328 4.66 6.80 1.28
CA TRP A 328 3.40 6.11 1.01
C TRP A 328 3.06 5.95 -0.48
N ILE A 329 3.58 6.84 -1.35
CA ILE A 329 3.48 6.67 -2.81
C ILE A 329 4.57 5.72 -3.28
N GLU A 330 5.80 5.92 -2.82
CA GLU A 330 6.94 5.14 -3.25
C GLU A 330 6.78 3.65 -2.91
N GLU A 331 6.52 3.33 -1.64
CA GLU A 331 6.30 1.98 -1.14
C GLU A 331 4.94 1.43 -1.57
N GLY A 332 3.89 2.26 -1.56
CA GLY A 332 2.55 1.83 -1.96
C GLY A 332 2.49 1.35 -3.42
N THR A 333 3.24 1.99 -4.31
CA THR A 333 3.37 1.56 -5.72
C THR A 333 4.38 0.42 -5.90
N ALA A 334 5.39 0.28 -5.03
CA ALA A 334 6.26 -0.90 -5.01
C ALA A 334 5.47 -2.17 -4.62
N GLU A 335 4.51 -2.06 -3.71
CA GLU A 335 3.57 -3.14 -3.39
C GLU A 335 2.65 -3.49 -4.57
N ILE A 336 2.36 -2.56 -5.48
CA ILE A 336 1.63 -2.88 -6.73
C ILE A 336 2.51 -3.77 -7.63
N ALA A 337 3.81 -3.49 -7.74
CA ALA A 337 4.72 -4.35 -8.50
C ALA A 337 4.75 -5.78 -7.94
N LYS A 338 4.84 -5.91 -6.61
CA LYS A 338 4.77 -7.19 -5.89
C LYS A 338 3.46 -7.92 -6.16
N GLU A 339 2.33 -7.24 -5.95
CA GLU A 339 1.00 -7.78 -6.16
C GLU A 339 0.83 -8.29 -7.60
N MET A 340 1.05 -7.42 -8.58
CA MET A 340 0.77 -7.71 -9.98
C MET A 340 1.67 -8.81 -10.53
N THR A 341 2.93 -8.88 -10.08
CA THR A 341 3.84 -9.99 -10.42
C THR A 341 3.29 -11.32 -9.91
N SER A 342 2.90 -11.39 -8.62
CA SER A 342 2.29 -12.58 -8.04
C SER A 342 0.98 -12.96 -8.74
N ARG A 343 0.17 -11.97 -9.13
CA ARG A 343 -1.10 -12.19 -9.82
C ARG A 343 -0.95 -12.76 -11.22
N LEU A 344 0.00 -12.22 -11.97
CA LEU A 344 0.34 -12.74 -13.29
C LEU A 344 0.87 -14.18 -13.20
N ALA A 345 1.72 -14.47 -12.20
CA ALA A 345 2.19 -15.81 -11.92
C ALA A 345 1.02 -16.75 -11.59
N TRP A 346 0.10 -16.31 -10.74
CA TRP A 346 -1.03 -17.12 -10.29
C TRP A 346 -2.00 -17.42 -11.45
N GLU A 347 -2.30 -16.43 -12.28
CA GLU A 347 -3.10 -16.61 -13.50
C GLU A 347 -2.46 -17.67 -14.43
N ARG A 348 -1.15 -17.56 -14.70
CA ARG A 348 -0.43 -18.50 -15.56
C ARG A 348 -0.35 -19.91 -14.98
N ALA A 349 -0.34 -20.04 -13.65
CA ALA A 349 -0.45 -21.31 -12.95
C ALA A 349 -1.88 -21.90 -12.94
N GLY A 350 -2.83 -21.31 -13.66
CA GLY A 350 -4.23 -21.75 -13.73
C GLY A 350 -5.12 -21.21 -12.62
N GLY A 351 -4.67 -20.15 -11.94
CA GLY A 351 -5.44 -19.38 -10.97
C GLY A 351 -6.42 -18.40 -11.60
N PRO A 352 -7.02 -17.50 -10.79
CA PRO A 352 -7.88 -16.44 -11.28
C PRO A 352 -7.11 -15.47 -12.18
N ALA A 353 -7.81 -14.89 -13.18
CA ALA A 353 -7.26 -13.85 -14.03
C ALA A 353 -6.74 -12.66 -13.21
N THR A 354 -5.69 -11.99 -13.66
CA THR A 354 -4.99 -10.93 -12.92
C THR A 354 -5.93 -9.86 -12.36
N GLY A 355 -6.91 -9.39 -13.15
CA GLY A 355 -7.92 -8.40 -12.71
C GLY A 355 -9.12 -8.96 -11.96
N ALA A 356 -9.28 -10.28 -11.85
CA ALA A 356 -10.45 -10.89 -11.23
C ALA A 356 -10.38 -10.84 -9.69
N ARG A 357 -11.52 -10.66 -9.03
CA ARG A 357 -11.61 -10.74 -7.57
C ARG A 357 -11.07 -12.07 -7.04
N VAL A 358 -10.14 -12.01 -6.09
CA VAL A 358 -9.75 -13.15 -5.26
C VAL A 358 -10.69 -13.24 -4.08
N ASN A 359 -11.30 -14.41 -3.89
CA ASN A 359 -12.12 -14.67 -2.71
C ASN A 359 -11.32 -15.45 -1.63
N ARG A 360 -12.01 -15.69 -0.50
CA ARG A 360 -11.47 -16.42 0.64
C ARG A 360 -11.03 -17.83 0.30
N GLU A 361 -11.84 -18.57 -0.43
CA GLU A 361 -11.58 -19.97 -0.78
C GLU A 361 -10.30 -20.07 -1.61
N MET A 362 -10.14 -19.19 -2.60
CA MET A 362 -8.95 -19.12 -3.45
C MET A 362 -7.69 -18.81 -2.65
N MET A 363 -7.74 -17.82 -1.76
CA MET A 363 -6.58 -17.45 -0.93
C MET A 363 -6.22 -18.56 0.05
N ARG A 364 -7.22 -19.19 0.70
CA ARG A 364 -7.00 -20.33 1.60
C ARG A 364 -6.41 -21.54 0.87
N ASP A 365 -6.89 -21.86 -0.32
CA ASP A 365 -6.33 -22.93 -1.14
C ASP A 365 -4.88 -22.62 -1.52
N GLY A 366 -4.60 -21.39 -1.97
CA GLY A 366 -3.25 -20.93 -2.29
C GLY A 366 -2.26 -21.12 -1.14
N LEU A 367 -2.64 -20.63 0.04
CA LEU A 367 -1.81 -20.72 1.25
C LEU A 367 -1.67 -22.15 1.77
N ALA A 368 -2.75 -22.93 1.82
CA ALA A 368 -2.73 -24.31 2.30
C ALA A 368 -1.88 -25.22 1.41
N ASN A 369 -1.80 -24.92 0.10
CA ASN A 369 -0.96 -25.63 -0.85
C ASN A 369 0.41 -24.97 -1.05
N LYS A 370 0.77 -23.96 -0.24
CA LYS A 370 2.09 -23.30 -0.25
C LYS A 370 2.50 -22.82 -1.65
N ARG A 371 1.56 -22.20 -2.36
CA ARG A 371 1.77 -21.71 -3.73
C ARG A 371 2.61 -20.43 -3.71
N PRO A 372 3.81 -20.39 -4.32
CA PRO A 372 4.65 -19.19 -4.36
C PRO A 372 3.95 -18.01 -5.04
N GLU A 373 3.11 -18.29 -6.03
CA GLU A 373 2.39 -17.30 -6.84
C GLU A 373 1.42 -16.46 -6.00
N VAL A 374 0.96 -16.98 -4.86
CA VAL A 374 -0.07 -16.33 -4.03
C VAL A 374 0.56 -15.39 -3.00
N TYR A 375 1.86 -15.53 -2.72
CA TYR A 375 2.52 -14.90 -1.58
C TYR A 375 2.52 -13.37 -1.64
N GLY A 376 2.77 -12.76 -2.80
CA GLY A 376 2.76 -11.30 -2.93
C GLY A 376 1.37 -10.69 -2.73
N THR A 377 0.32 -11.34 -3.24
CA THR A 377 -1.07 -10.93 -2.99
C THR A 377 -1.43 -11.05 -1.51
N PHE A 378 -1.04 -12.15 -0.87
CA PHE A 378 -1.25 -12.35 0.57
C PHE A 378 -0.53 -11.30 1.42
N GLY A 379 0.75 -11.04 1.14
CA GLY A 379 1.57 -10.09 1.91
C GLY A 379 0.98 -8.67 1.89
N VAL A 380 0.53 -8.23 0.72
CA VAL A 380 -0.17 -6.94 0.57
C VAL A 380 -1.45 -6.90 1.38
N MET A 381 -2.29 -7.94 1.31
CA MET A 381 -3.51 -8.02 2.13
C MET A 381 -3.19 -7.94 3.62
N ALA A 382 -2.19 -8.68 4.09
CA ALA A 382 -1.79 -8.70 5.48
C ALA A 382 -1.30 -7.31 5.96
N ARG A 383 -0.54 -6.61 5.11
CA ARG A 383 -0.10 -5.22 5.36
C ARG A 383 -1.26 -4.25 5.46
N VAL A 384 -2.29 -4.37 4.62
CA VAL A 384 -3.49 -3.53 4.71
C VAL A 384 -4.23 -3.77 6.02
N VAL A 385 -4.47 -5.03 6.36
CA VAL A 385 -5.17 -5.40 7.61
C VAL A 385 -4.46 -4.79 8.79
N ARG A 386 -3.13 -4.95 8.86
CA ARG A 386 -2.31 -4.40 9.92
C ARG A 386 -2.35 -2.88 9.99
N ALA A 387 -2.26 -2.21 8.83
CA ALA A 387 -2.29 -0.75 8.77
C ALA A 387 -3.57 -0.19 9.41
N PHE A 388 -4.72 -0.83 9.16
CA PHE A 388 -6.01 -0.35 9.67
C PHE A 388 -6.41 -0.90 11.04
N SER A 389 -5.90 -2.06 11.46
CA SER A 389 -6.22 -2.66 12.76
C SER A 389 -5.37 -2.13 13.90
N VAL A 390 -4.09 -1.86 13.65
CA VAL A 390 -3.15 -1.38 14.66
C VAL A 390 -3.20 0.14 14.79
N ASN A 391 -3.24 0.86 13.66
CA ASN A 391 -3.17 2.32 13.66
C ASN A 391 -4.07 2.96 12.59
N PRO A 392 -5.40 3.05 12.82
CA PRO A 392 -6.38 3.62 11.86
C PRO A 392 -6.16 5.11 11.52
N ASN A 393 -5.13 5.75 12.08
CA ASN A 393 -4.93 7.19 12.00
C ASN A 393 -4.32 7.67 10.67
N ALA A 394 -3.97 6.79 9.74
CA ALA A 394 -3.22 7.19 8.54
C ALA A 394 -3.52 6.32 7.30
N VAL A 395 -4.11 6.91 6.25
CA VAL A 395 -4.20 6.28 4.91
C VAL A 395 -3.06 6.72 3.99
N THR A 396 -2.68 8.01 4.03
CA THR A 396 -1.74 8.62 3.06
C THR A 396 -0.53 9.29 3.69
N PHE A 397 -0.37 9.26 5.00
CA PHE A 397 0.85 9.69 5.69
C PHE A 397 0.80 9.17 7.11
N GLU A 398 1.93 8.70 7.62
CA GLU A 398 2.02 8.11 8.94
C GLU A 398 2.63 9.13 9.91
N PRO A 399 1.86 9.68 10.86
CA PRO A 399 2.36 10.67 11.81
C PRO A 399 3.08 10.05 13.02
N ARG A 400 3.05 8.72 13.22
CA ARG A 400 3.51 8.11 14.49
C ARG A 400 4.24 6.76 14.45
N ASP A 401 4.39 6.04 13.33
CA ASP A 401 5.12 4.74 13.30
C ASP A 401 5.84 4.47 11.96
N GLU A 402 6.69 3.44 11.94
CA GLU A 402 7.72 3.17 10.92
C GLU A 402 7.33 2.10 9.87
N GLY A 403 6.10 1.58 9.86
CA GLY A 403 5.78 0.34 9.11
C GLY A 403 4.52 0.31 8.24
N HIS A 404 3.54 1.20 8.45
CA HIS A 404 2.18 0.98 7.94
C HIS A 404 1.86 1.68 6.61
N VAL A 405 2.79 2.48 6.09
CA VAL A 405 2.65 3.16 4.78
C VAL A 405 2.55 2.23 3.58
N TYR A 406 3.02 0.98 3.69
CA TYR A 406 2.99 0.01 2.60
C TYR A 406 1.57 -0.45 2.28
N GLY A 407 0.88 -0.99 3.30
CA GLY A 407 -0.49 -1.47 3.14
C GLY A 407 -1.47 -0.34 2.88
N SER A 408 -1.41 0.72 3.68
CA SER A 408 -2.28 1.89 3.51
C SER A 408 -2.03 2.61 2.17
N GLY A 409 -0.77 2.78 1.78
CA GLY A 409 -0.35 3.37 0.51
C GLY A 409 -0.80 2.52 -0.68
N TRP A 410 -0.56 1.22 -0.67
CA TRP A 410 -1.05 0.30 -1.70
C TRP A 410 -2.57 0.41 -1.84
N HIS A 411 -3.29 0.36 -0.71
CA HIS A 411 -4.75 0.36 -0.70
C HIS A 411 -5.34 1.64 -1.28
N PHE A 412 -4.72 2.79 -1.00
CA PHE A 412 -5.11 4.06 -1.60
C PHE A 412 -4.84 4.08 -3.11
N HIS A 413 -3.65 3.65 -3.56
CA HIS A 413 -3.33 3.61 -5.00
C HIS A 413 -4.22 2.61 -5.74
N ARG A 414 -4.62 1.52 -5.10
CA ARG A 414 -5.58 0.56 -5.67
C ARG A 414 -6.93 1.22 -5.96
N LEU A 415 -7.44 2.06 -5.07
CA LEU A 415 -8.63 2.84 -5.36
C LEU A 415 -8.41 3.77 -6.55
N LEU A 416 -7.27 4.48 -6.60
CA LEU A 416 -7.01 5.39 -7.73
C LEU A 416 -7.07 4.65 -9.06
N ARG A 417 -6.52 3.43 -9.10
CA ARG A 417 -6.62 2.52 -10.25
C ARG A 417 -8.08 2.25 -10.58
N ASP A 418 -8.91 1.83 -9.62
CA ASP A 418 -10.34 1.54 -9.86
C ASP A 418 -11.17 2.76 -10.27
N LEU A 419 -10.88 3.94 -9.73
CA LEU A 419 -11.56 5.18 -10.09
C LEU A 419 -11.28 5.62 -11.53
N LEU A 420 -10.09 5.31 -12.04
CA LEU A 420 -9.66 5.69 -13.39
C LEU A 420 -9.93 4.59 -14.42
N ALA A 421 -9.83 3.33 -14.01
CA ALA A 421 -9.96 2.16 -14.86
C ALA A 421 -11.40 1.61 -15.00
N GLY A 422 -12.41 2.27 -14.44
CA GLY A 422 -13.81 1.77 -14.38
C GLY A 422 -14.55 1.58 -15.73
N GLY A 423 -13.83 1.45 -16.86
CA GLY A 423 -14.36 1.17 -18.20
C GLY A 423 -13.90 -0.19 -18.77
N ASP A 424 -14.31 -0.49 -20.00
CA ASP A 424 -14.11 -1.80 -20.68
C ASP A 424 -12.62 -2.19 -20.93
N ASP A 425 -11.67 -1.24 -20.83
CA ASP A 425 -10.21 -1.42 -21.01
C ASP A 425 -9.41 -1.24 -19.69
N ALA A 426 -9.97 -1.71 -18.58
CA ALA A 426 -9.50 -1.46 -17.21
C ALA A 426 -7.99 -1.70 -16.94
N GLN A 427 -7.33 -2.62 -17.66
CA GLN A 427 -5.91 -2.91 -17.43
C GLN A 427 -4.96 -1.84 -18.03
N ALA A 428 -5.29 -1.27 -19.18
CA ALA A 428 -4.42 -0.29 -19.83
C ALA A 428 -4.46 1.06 -19.12
N ASP A 429 -5.64 1.48 -18.65
CA ASP A 429 -5.81 2.72 -17.88
C ASP A 429 -5.13 2.64 -16.51
N ASP A 430 -5.16 1.46 -15.91
CA ASP A 430 -4.42 1.14 -14.69
C ASP A 430 -2.89 1.27 -14.89
N GLU A 431 -2.35 0.60 -15.90
CA GLU A 431 -0.92 0.68 -16.27
C GLU A 431 -0.49 2.12 -16.54
N ALA A 432 -1.31 2.89 -17.27
CA ALA A 432 -1.02 4.29 -17.60
C ALA A 432 -0.93 5.19 -16.37
N LEU A 433 -1.80 4.99 -15.36
CA LEU A 433 -1.74 5.75 -14.12
C LEU A 433 -0.45 5.48 -13.35
N VAL A 434 -0.12 4.20 -13.14
CA VAL A 434 1.07 3.82 -12.38
C VAL A 434 2.33 4.28 -13.11
N LEU A 435 2.34 4.17 -14.44
CA LEU A 435 3.44 4.66 -15.27
C LEU A 435 3.62 6.17 -15.14
N ALA A 436 2.53 6.94 -15.14
CA ALA A 436 2.59 8.40 -14.97
C ALA A 436 3.15 8.81 -13.59
N LEU A 437 2.80 8.04 -12.55
CA LEU A 437 3.36 8.22 -11.21
C LEU A 437 4.82 7.74 -11.14
N ASN A 438 5.23 6.75 -11.93
CA ASN A 438 6.58 6.20 -11.92
C ASN A 438 7.61 7.02 -12.74
N ASP A 439 7.33 7.25 -14.02
CA ASP A 439 8.27 7.79 -15.02
C ASP A 439 8.57 9.29 -14.84
N SER A 440 8.20 9.85 -13.68
CA SER A 440 8.53 11.24 -13.32
C SER A 440 8.00 12.29 -14.29
N SER A 441 6.99 11.90 -15.08
CA SER A 441 6.20 12.80 -15.91
C SER A 441 5.36 13.70 -15.01
N ALA A 442 4.75 13.14 -13.97
CA ALA A 442 4.03 13.86 -12.93
C ALA A 442 4.95 14.46 -11.85
N ILE A 443 4.54 15.59 -11.26
CA ILE A 443 5.23 16.21 -10.11
C ILE A 443 5.26 15.24 -8.92
N PRO A 444 6.39 15.08 -8.18
CA PRO A 444 6.40 14.23 -6.99
C PRO A 444 5.32 14.59 -5.96
N GLY A 445 4.73 13.56 -5.36
CA GLY A 445 3.76 13.71 -4.27
C GLY A 445 2.33 14.01 -4.73
N VAL A 446 1.60 14.69 -3.84
CA VAL A 446 0.16 14.96 -3.99
C VAL A 446 -0.15 15.77 -5.26
N LEU A 447 0.74 16.69 -5.65
CA LEU A 447 0.55 17.50 -6.85
C LEU A 447 0.52 16.65 -8.11
N GLY A 448 1.36 15.61 -8.22
CA GLY A 448 1.34 14.69 -9.36
C GLY A 448 0.11 13.81 -9.40
N ILE A 449 -0.38 13.37 -8.24
CA ILE A 449 -1.65 12.62 -8.17
C ILE A 449 -2.81 13.52 -8.62
N ALA A 450 -2.83 14.78 -8.18
CA ALA A 450 -3.86 15.73 -8.60
C ALA A 450 -3.79 16.03 -10.11
N GLU A 451 -2.59 16.13 -10.67
CA GLU A 451 -2.38 16.28 -12.10
C GLU A 451 -2.86 15.06 -12.89
N ALA A 452 -2.55 13.84 -12.42
CA ALA A 452 -2.93 12.60 -13.09
C ALA A 452 -4.44 12.29 -12.99
N THR A 453 -5.06 12.61 -11.86
CA THR A 453 -6.48 12.27 -11.59
C THR A 453 -7.46 13.41 -11.87
N GLY A 454 -6.98 14.66 -11.95
CA GLY A 454 -7.82 15.85 -12.00
C GLY A 454 -8.56 16.15 -10.68
N LEU A 455 -8.25 15.44 -9.59
CA LEU A 455 -8.94 15.53 -8.30
C LEU A 455 -8.01 16.05 -7.21
N SER A 456 -8.56 16.82 -6.26
CA SER A 456 -7.79 17.19 -5.08
C SER A 456 -7.55 15.98 -4.17
N LEU A 457 -6.49 15.98 -3.36
CA LEU A 457 -6.29 14.89 -2.38
C LEU A 457 -7.47 14.79 -1.39
N GLN A 458 -8.10 15.90 -1.03
CA GLN A 458 -9.30 15.89 -0.20
C GLN A 458 -10.45 15.12 -0.87
N ASP A 459 -10.67 15.31 -2.18
CA ASP A 459 -11.68 14.57 -2.93
C ASP A 459 -11.32 13.08 -3.00
N LEU A 460 -10.05 12.76 -3.24
CA LEU A 460 -9.57 11.39 -3.30
C LEU A 460 -9.70 10.66 -1.95
N LEU A 461 -9.34 11.31 -0.84
CA LEU A 461 -9.54 10.78 0.52
C LEU A 461 -11.03 10.58 0.83
N THR A 462 -11.89 11.50 0.38
CA THR A 462 -13.35 11.34 0.53
C THR A 462 -13.84 10.14 -0.28
N LYS A 463 -13.41 9.98 -1.53
CA LYS A 463 -13.75 8.83 -2.38
C LYS A 463 -13.23 7.51 -1.78
N HIS A 464 -12.03 7.53 -1.21
CA HIS A 464 -11.45 6.38 -0.52
C HIS A 464 -12.26 5.97 0.70
N ALA A 465 -12.63 6.93 1.53
CA ALA A 465 -13.48 6.65 2.67
C ALA A 465 -14.90 6.20 2.27
N ILE A 466 -15.46 6.70 1.16
CA ILE A 466 -16.71 6.17 0.60
C ILE A 466 -16.54 4.70 0.19
N ALA A 467 -15.50 4.38 -0.58
CA ALA A 467 -15.21 3.03 -1.02
C ALA A 467 -15.03 2.07 0.16
N LEU A 468 -14.32 2.50 1.22
CA LEU A 468 -14.22 1.80 2.50
C LEU A 468 -15.58 1.57 3.16
N THR A 469 -16.45 2.58 3.16
CA THR A 469 -17.78 2.52 3.80
C THR A 469 -18.69 1.52 3.09
N VAL A 470 -18.61 1.41 1.76
CA VAL A 470 -19.43 0.46 0.97
C VAL A 470 -18.76 -0.88 0.73
N ALA A 471 -17.48 -1.03 1.05
CA ALA A 471 -16.73 -2.26 0.82
C ALA A 471 -17.39 -3.47 1.52
N GLY A 472 -17.43 -4.59 0.80
CA GLY A 472 -18.14 -5.80 1.22
C GLY A 472 -19.63 -5.82 0.84
N ALA A 473 -20.17 -4.71 0.32
CA ALA A 473 -21.43 -4.72 -0.41
C ALA A 473 -21.21 -5.19 -1.85
N GLU A 474 -22.19 -5.90 -2.41
CA GLU A 474 -22.15 -6.32 -3.81
C GLU A 474 -22.10 -5.10 -4.75
N PRO A 475 -21.30 -5.13 -5.84
CA PRO A 475 -21.11 -3.97 -6.70
C PRO A 475 -22.41 -3.36 -7.22
N TRP A 476 -23.41 -4.17 -7.58
CA TRP A 476 -24.69 -3.70 -8.10
C TRP A 476 -25.58 -2.98 -7.08
N LEU A 477 -25.18 -2.92 -5.80
CA LEU A 477 -25.96 -2.25 -4.76
C LEU A 477 -25.74 -0.74 -4.76
N THR A 478 -24.62 -0.26 -5.26
CA THR A 478 -24.31 1.16 -5.36
C THR A 478 -24.43 1.64 -6.79
N ASP A 479 -24.84 2.89 -6.99
CA ASP A 479 -24.83 3.55 -8.30
C ASP A 479 -23.42 3.50 -8.92
N ASP A 480 -23.34 3.49 -10.26
CA ASP A 480 -22.06 3.37 -10.98
C ASP A 480 -21.07 4.51 -10.68
N ASP A 481 -21.57 5.65 -10.22
CA ASP A 481 -20.77 6.80 -9.80
C ASP A 481 -20.20 6.67 -8.37
N THR A 482 -20.59 5.63 -7.62
CA THR A 482 -20.13 5.41 -6.25
C THR A 482 -18.71 4.84 -6.25
N PRO A 483 -17.74 5.52 -5.60
CA PRO A 483 -16.39 4.97 -5.43
C PRO A 483 -16.43 3.60 -4.76
N ARG A 484 -15.77 2.61 -5.37
CA ARG A 484 -15.70 1.24 -4.88
C ARG A 484 -14.41 0.57 -5.35
N PHE A 485 -13.99 -0.44 -4.62
CA PHE A 485 -12.95 -1.36 -5.07
C PHE A 485 -13.60 -2.34 -6.06
N LEU A 486 -13.05 -2.47 -7.26
CA LEU A 486 -13.63 -3.32 -8.33
C LEU A 486 -12.92 -4.67 -8.44
N GLY A 487 -11.62 -4.69 -8.15
CA GLY A 487 -10.85 -5.91 -7.99
C GLY A 487 -10.54 -6.14 -6.53
N TYR A 488 -10.64 -7.39 -6.08
CA TYR A 488 -10.35 -7.80 -4.70
C TYR A 488 -11.22 -7.09 -3.67
N ASP A 489 -12.53 -7.37 -3.62
CA ASP A 489 -13.19 -7.21 -2.32
C ASP A 489 -12.48 -8.19 -1.39
N PHE A 490 -11.62 -7.62 -0.53
CA PHE A 490 -10.72 -8.31 0.38
C PHE A 490 -11.30 -9.66 0.81
N PRO A 491 -10.67 -10.81 0.59
CA PRO A 491 -11.02 -11.98 1.38
C PRO A 491 -11.00 -11.59 2.85
N THR A 492 -11.96 -12.05 3.65
CA THR A 492 -12.16 -11.42 4.95
C THR A 492 -10.92 -11.53 5.84
N ALA A 493 -10.43 -10.38 6.29
CA ALA A 493 -9.22 -10.27 7.10
C ALA A 493 -9.30 -11.18 8.33
N THR A 494 -10.46 -11.20 9.00
CA THR A 494 -10.72 -12.01 10.21
C THR A 494 -10.89 -13.50 9.92
N GLU A 495 -11.06 -13.92 8.67
CA GLU A 495 -11.13 -15.34 8.31
C GLU A 495 -9.81 -15.93 7.80
N ILE A 496 -8.87 -15.05 7.48
CA ILE A 496 -7.50 -15.36 7.15
C ILE A 496 -6.68 -15.13 8.42
N PHE A 497 -6.56 -13.91 8.91
CA PHE A 497 -5.72 -13.55 10.05
C PHE A 497 -6.45 -13.74 11.39
N SER A 498 -5.74 -14.34 12.36
CA SER A 498 -6.18 -14.44 13.76
C SER A 498 -5.49 -13.42 14.69
N ASN A 499 -4.51 -12.67 14.18
CA ASN A 499 -3.74 -11.68 14.94
C ASN A 499 -3.20 -10.58 14.00
N PRO A 500 -3.31 -9.28 14.37
CA PRO A 500 -4.17 -8.76 15.44
C PRO A 500 -5.61 -9.20 15.21
N ASP A 501 -6.28 -9.68 16.26
CA ASP A 501 -7.73 -9.95 16.26
C ASP A 501 -8.41 -8.57 16.21
N PRO A 502 -8.75 -8.07 15.01
CA PRO A 502 -9.20 -6.71 14.89
C PRO A 502 -10.59 -6.66 15.53
N PRO A 503 -10.87 -5.77 16.51
CA PRO A 503 -12.24 -5.57 16.93
C PRO A 503 -13.05 -5.20 15.69
N GLY A 504 -14.14 -5.91 15.40
CA GLY A 504 -15.00 -5.66 14.24
C GLY A 504 -15.16 -6.79 13.23
N ARG A 505 -16.16 -6.65 12.35
CA ARG A 505 -16.50 -7.62 11.30
C ARG A 505 -16.22 -7.05 9.91
N TYR A 506 -15.88 -7.95 9.00
CA TYR A 506 -15.48 -7.72 7.60
C TYR A 506 -16.09 -6.49 6.87
N PRO A 507 -15.33 -5.78 5.99
CA PRO A 507 -13.90 -5.88 5.68
C PRO A 507 -12.95 -5.10 6.58
N TRP A 508 -13.45 -4.40 7.59
CA TRP A 508 -12.66 -3.41 8.31
C TRP A 508 -12.69 -3.66 9.82
N PRO A 509 -11.56 -3.46 10.52
CA PRO A 509 -11.58 -3.33 11.96
C PRO A 509 -12.56 -2.21 12.34
N VAL A 510 -13.57 -2.56 13.11
CA VAL A 510 -14.51 -1.64 13.74
C VAL A 510 -13.81 -1.07 14.97
N THR A 511 -13.70 0.26 15.01
CA THR A 511 -13.11 0.92 16.17
C THR A 511 -14.14 0.94 17.31
N LEU A 512 -14.23 -0.13 18.09
CA LEU A 512 -15.08 -0.19 19.28
C LEU A 512 -14.42 0.54 20.47
N THR A 513 -14.06 1.82 20.33
CA THR A 513 -13.61 2.62 21.48
C THR A 513 -14.80 3.36 22.09
N GLY A 514 -15.71 2.59 22.69
CA GLY A 514 -16.80 3.08 23.54
C GLY A 514 -16.42 3.07 25.02
N GLU A 515 -17.19 3.77 25.88
CA GLU A 515 -16.98 3.77 27.35
C GLU A 515 -17.18 2.38 28.00
N GLU A 516 -17.75 1.42 27.28
CA GLU A 516 -17.85 0.01 27.65
C GLU A 516 -17.15 -0.83 26.57
N ASP A 517 -15.95 -1.30 26.90
CA ASP A 517 -15.04 -2.08 26.04
C ASP A 517 -15.54 -3.55 25.92
N ASP A 518 -16.82 -3.73 25.60
CA ASP A 518 -17.39 -5.07 25.40
C ASP A 518 -17.08 -5.50 23.96
N SER A 519 -15.84 -5.99 23.77
CA SER A 519 -15.24 -6.44 22.50
C SER A 519 -15.96 -7.62 21.83
N SER A 520 -17.16 -7.98 22.29
CA SER A 520 -17.93 -9.14 21.84
C SER A 520 -19.08 -8.79 20.88
N GLU A 521 -19.54 -7.53 20.86
CA GLU A 521 -20.64 -7.10 19.99
C GLU A 521 -20.14 -6.64 18.61
N PRO A 522 -20.60 -7.26 17.50
CA PRO A 522 -20.08 -6.99 16.16
C PRO A 522 -20.62 -5.74 15.47
N SER A 523 -21.67 -5.17 16.04
CA SER A 523 -22.33 -3.97 15.58
C SER A 523 -23.13 -3.39 16.72
N VAL A 524 -23.19 -2.07 16.80
CA VAL A 524 -23.91 -1.35 17.85
C VAL A 524 -25.40 -1.34 17.54
N PRO A 525 -26.28 -1.68 18.50
CA PRO A 525 -27.72 -1.52 18.33
C PRO A 525 -28.11 -0.08 18.01
N LEU A 526 -28.75 0.15 16.86
CA LEU A 526 -29.35 1.43 16.50
C LEU A 526 -30.48 1.73 17.52
N ALA A 527 -30.49 2.93 18.08
CA ALA A 527 -31.26 3.37 19.28
C ALA A 527 -30.55 3.24 20.64
N ARG A 528 -29.34 2.66 20.71
CA ARG A 528 -28.47 2.81 21.90
C ARG A 528 -27.75 4.17 21.83
N THR A 529 -27.74 4.90 22.94
CA THR A 529 -26.92 6.11 23.05
C THR A 529 -25.52 5.74 23.48
N LEU A 530 -24.52 6.05 22.66
CA LEU A 530 -23.12 5.76 22.92
C LEU A 530 -22.22 6.93 22.52
N ARG A 531 -21.04 6.97 23.12
CA ARG A 531 -19.96 7.87 22.73
C ARG A 531 -18.78 7.04 22.29
N PHE A 532 -18.24 7.39 21.13
CA PHE A 532 -17.02 6.81 20.59
C PHE A 532 -15.94 7.88 20.62
N SER A 533 -14.96 7.71 21.50
CA SER A 533 -13.85 8.65 21.66
C SER A 533 -12.58 8.02 21.12
N GLY A 534 -11.72 8.84 20.51
CA GLY A 534 -10.39 8.41 20.13
C GLY A 534 -9.68 9.43 19.28
N GLU A 535 -8.77 8.96 18.43
CA GLU A 535 -7.93 9.77 17.57
C GLU A 535 -8.17 9.44 16.10
N VAL A 536 -8.17 10.44 15.22
CA VAL A 536 -8.14 10.25 13.77
C VAL A 536 -7.04 11.16 13.22
N GLY A 537 -6.10 10.58 12.48
CA GLY A 537 -5.11 11.37 11.79
C GLY A 537 -5.66 12.04 10.55
N SER A 538 -4.88 12.94 10.00
CA SER A 538 -5.37 13.92 9.03
C SER A 538 -5.79 13.27 7.70
N SER A 539 -5.38 12.03 7.43
CA SER A 539 -5.91 11.13 6.37
C SER A 539 -6.36 9.77 6.91
N GLY A 540 -6.55 9.65 8.23
CA GLY A 540 -6.97 8.40 8.86
C GLY A 540 -8.45 8.11 8.67
N VAL A 541 -8.84 6.89 9.00
CA VAL A 541 -10.23 6.43 8.94
C VAL A 541 -10.59 5.64 10.19
N ARG A 542 -11.80 5.86 10.73
CA ARG A 542 -12.40 4.98 11.75
C ARG A 542 -13.73 4.47 11.27
N VAL A 543 -13.98 3.18 11.45
CA VAL A 543 -15.19 2.51 10.97
C VAL A 543 -16.02 2.03 12.15
N PHE A 544 -17.33 2.28 12.08
CA PHE A 544 -18.32 1.91 13.09
C PHE A 544 -19.50 1.24 12.38
N ASP A 545 -19.91 0.08 12.88
CA ASP A 545 -21.06 -0.64 12.33
C ASP A 545 -22.25 -0.59 13.30
N PHE A 546 -23.44 -0.35 12.75
CA PHE A 546 -24.69 -0.26 13.50
C PHE A 546 -25.77 -1.15 12.89
N GLU A 547 -26.52 -1.85 13.72
CA GLU A 547 -27.65 -2.69 13.29
C GLU A 547 -28.94 -2.24 13.99
N ALA A 548 -30.00 -2.01 13.22
CA ALA A 548 -31.29 -1.62 13.76
C ALA A 548 -31.99 -2.78 14.47
N VAL A 549 -32.34 -2.59 15.75
CA VAL A 549 -33.11 -3.59 16.51
C VAL A 549 -34.54 -3.70 15.96
N ASP A 550 -35.16 -2.56 15.67
CA ASP A 550 -36.55 -2.46 15.23
C ASP A 550 -36.71 -1.53 14.03
N GLU A 551 -37.83 -1.69 13.31
CA GLU A 551 -38.26 -0.72 12.30
C GLU A 551 -38.46 0.66 12.94
N GLY A 552 -37.96 1.70 12.28
CA GLY A 552 -38.10 3.07 12.74
C GLY A 552 -37.16 3.48 13.87
N ALA A 553 -36.32 2.57 14.37
CA ALA A 553 -35.17 2.92 15.22
C ALA A 553 -34.31 3.99 14.51
N GLY A 554 -33.79 4.95 15.27
CA GLY A 554 -33.00 6.04 14.73
C GLY A 554 -31.73 6.30 15.53
N VAL A 555 -30.83 7.07 14.94
CA VAL A 555 -29.66 7.59 15.63
C VAL A 555 -29.27 8.94 15.04
N ILE A 556 -28.96 9.90 15.91
CA ILE A 556 -28.34 11.17 15.54
C ILE A 556 -26.85 11.07 15.82
N PHE A 557 -26.03 11.19 14.77
CA PHE A 557 -24.60 11.29 14.92
C PHE A 557 -24.19 12.74 15.11
N ARG A 558 -23.44 13.02 16.17
CA ARG A 558 -22.81 14.33 16.41
C ARG A 558 -21.31 14.14 16.48
N LEU A 559 -20.59 14.99 15.76
CA LEU A 559 -19.13 14.95 15.73
C LEU A 559 -18.56 16.15 16.48
N THR A 560 -17.66 15.88 17.42
CA THR A 560 -16.83 16.89 18.07
C THR A 560 -15.39 16.70 17.61
N THR A 561 -14.86 17.68 16.88
CA THR A 561 -13.47 17.69 16.40
C THR A 561 -13.01 19.12 16.11
N LEU A 562 -11.69 19.35 16.11
CA LEU A 562 -11.06 20.62 15.73
C LEU A 562 -10.56 20.63 14.27
N SER A 563 -10.75 19.53 13.54
CA SER A 563 -10.16 19.30 12.23
C SER A 563 -11.20 18.97 11.15
N PRO A 564 -10.86 19.12 9.85
CA PRO A 564 -11.78 18.75 8.77
C PRO A 564 -11.89 17.23 8.69
N ILE A 565 -12.86 16.69 9.42
CA ILE A 565 -13.29 15.30 9.35
C ILE A 565 -14.62 15.23 8.58
N ALA A 566 -14.78 14.21 7.74
CA ALA A 566 -16.06 13.81 7.19
C ALA A 566 -16.64 12.61 7.95
N VAL A 567 -17.96 12.60 8.10
CA VAL A 567 -18.75 11.46 8.53
C VAL A 567 -19.47 10.92 7.31
N ILE A 568 -19.18 9.68 6.97
CA ILE A 568 -19.74 8.98 5.82
C ILE A 568 -20.62 7.87 6.36
N VAL A 569 -21.86 7.80 5.91
CA VAL A 569 -22.82 6.79 6.33
C VAL A 569 -23.34 6.08 5.11
N ALA A 570 -23.22 4.76 5.08
CA ALA A 570 -23.83 3.92 4.06
C ALA A 570 -24.79 2.92 4.70
N ARG A 571 -25.88 2.61 4.02
CA ARG A 571 -26.69 1.44 4.34
C ARG A 571 -26.26 0.30 3.43
N ILE A 572 -25.65 -0.72 4.00
CA ILE A 572 -25.12 -1.88 3.26
C ILE A 572 -25.85 -3.17 3.68
N PRO A 573 -25.73 -4.28 2.93
CA PRO A 573 -26.14 -5.57 3.45
C PRO A 573 -25.38 -5.87 4.73
N ARG A 574 -25.99 -6.66 5.61
CA ARG A 574 -25.22 -7.27 6.69
C ARG A 574 -24.10 -8.09 6.03
N PRO A 575 -22.81 -7.84 6.33
CA PRO A 575 -21.70 -8.57 5.70
C PRO A 575 -21.84 -10.10 5.90
N PRO A 576 -21.21 -10.96 5.06
CA PRO A 576 -21.18 -12.41 5.29
C PRO A 576 -20.41 -12.79 6.56
N GLY A 577 -20.74 -13.93 7.19
CA GLY A 577 -20.09 -14.42 8.43
C GLY A 577 -20.78 -13.95 9.73
N PHE A 578 -22.11 -13.89 9.72
CA PHE A 578 -22.97 -13.43 10.82
C PHE A 578 -23.96 -14.45 11.32
#